data_AF-A0A436FHL1-F1
#
_entry.id   AF-A0A436FHL1-F1
#
_cell.length_a   1.000
_cell.length_b   1.000
_cell.length_c   1.000
_cell.angle_alpha   90.00
_cell.angle_beta   90.00
_cell.angle_gamma   90.00
#
_symmetry.space_group_name_H-M   'P 1'
#
loop_
_entity.id
_entity.type
_entity.pdbx_description
1 polymer ?
#
loop_
_entity_poly.entity_id
_entity_poly.type
_entity_poly.pdbx_seq_one_letter_code
_entity_poly.pdbx_strand_id
1 'polypeptide(L)'
;ALSLATFGVLVTTGLFGVAAHYLLDLTWLESFLLGAAVASTDAAAVFFLLRAGEINLRERVRSTLEVESGTNDPIAIFLTITLVEIIAAHANPETNVLVTSLFLGFLLNMGLGAVVGVLGGLAIVRLVDRLNLDHGLLPIFVLTLSLMVFAAAGAIGGSGFLAVYIAGLISGNSDIRAVTILKRFQDGMSWLAQIIMFLILGLFATPSQFPAIMVPAVLLGLFLMFIARPIAVWLCLIPFRLPRPEVAFVSWVGLRGAVSILLAITPLLGGLENGRVIFNTAFIIVLVSLVIQGWTVGPLARRLGLIVPARLGPLDKVELELPGSAHHELLAYRVAHGSPVARGERIPRWARPSLVLRDGRSMRFQDMGRLAAGDQVYIFVPDRYPRLLDKLFASRAVVDPEDADFFGAFAVDPARSAAELEAAYTPGLTEAEQKLTVGALVTARLGGHAEYADRVLLGPIELIVRDVDDKGKIIGLGLSFEPTAPVAR
;
A
#
# COMPACT_ATOMS: atom_id res chain seq x y z
N ALA A 1 8.86 -0.07 -7.71
CA ALA A 1 7.82 -1.13 -7.78
C ALA A 1 8.06 -2.15 -8.92
N LEU A 2 8.07 -1.75 -10.21
CA LEU A 2 8.23 -2.71 -11.33
C LEU A 2 9.51 -3.57 -11.28
N SER A 3 10.65 -2.97 -10.89
CA SER A 3 11.91 -3.72 -10.71
C SER A 3 11.83 -4.74 -9.57
N LEU A 4 11.18 -4.38 -8.46
CA LEU A 4 10.93 -5.29 -7.33
C LEU A 4 10.03 -6.46 -7.75
N ALA A 5 8.97 -6.18 -8.49
CA ALA A 5 7.99 -7.17 -8.92
C ALA A 5 8.54 -8.17 -9.96
N THR A 6 9.51 -7.78 -10.77
CA THR A 6 10.11 -8.65 -11.80
C THR A 6 11.44 -9.24 -11.33
N PHE A 7 12.47 -8.40 -11.26
CA PHE A 7 13.82 -8.81 -10.89
C PHE A 7 13.88 -9.30 -9.44
N GLY A 8 13.18 -8.64 -8.52
CA GLY A 8 13.15 -9.04 -7.12
C GLY A 8 12.57 -10.44 -6.92
N VAL A 9 11.54 -10.83 -7.69
CA VAL A 9 10.94 -12.16 -7.68
C VAL A 9 11.89 -13.22 -8.20
N LEU A 10 12.58 -12.95 -9.31
CA LEU A 10 13.57 -13.86 -9.88
C LEU A 10 14.77 -14.06 -8.93
N VAL A 11 15.29 -12.99 -8.35
CA VAL A 11 16.39 -13.06 -7.38
C VAL A 11 15.95 -13.80 -6.12
N THR A 12 14.76 -13.50 -5.59
CA THR A 12 14.21 -14.21 -4.42
C THR A 12 14.05 -15.70 -4.71
N THR A 13 13.49 -16.05 -5.87
CA THR A 13 13.31 -17.44 -6.31
C THR A 13 14.64 -18.17 -6.43
N GLY A 14 15.65 -17.53 -7.03
CA GLY A 14 16.98 -18.11 -7.19
C GLY A 14 17.69 -18.34 -5.85
N LEU A 15 17.79 -17.30 -5.02
CA LEU A 15 18.44 -17.39 -3.71
C LEU A 15 17.75 -18.39 -2.79
N PHE A 16 16.42 -18.33 -2.73
CA PHE A 16 15.63 -19.24 -1.92
C PHE A 16 15.71 -20.67 -2.45
N GLY A 17 15.63 -20.88 -3.77
CA GLY A 17 15.73 -22.20 -4.37
C GLY A 17 17.08 -22.87 -4.11
N VAL A 18 18.18 -22.12 -4.14
CA VAL A 18 19.50 -22.65 -3.73
C VAL A 18 19.47 -23.14 -2.29
N ALA A 19 18.91 -22.35 -1.36
CA ALA A 19 18.80 -22.77 0.04
C ALA A 19 17.87 -24.00 0.19
N ALA A 20 16.74 -24.04 -0.51
CA ALA A 20 15.79 -25.14 -0.46
C ALA A 20 16.40 -26.46 -0.96
N HIS A 21 17.23 -26.42 -2.00
CA HIS A 21 17.93 -27.60 -2.52
C HIS A 21 18.80 -28.26 -1.44
N TYR A 22 19.58 -27.46 -0.70
CA TYR A 22 20.46 -27.99 0.34
C TYR A 22 19.76 -28.34 1.65
N LEU A 23 18.61 -27.74 1.97
CA LEU A 23 17.91 -27.98 3.23
C LEU A 23 16.85 -29.08 3.15
N LEU A 24 16.29 -29.37 1.97
CA LEU A 24 15.19 -30.31 1.78
C LEU A 24 15.52 -31.47 0.84
N ASP A 25 16.74 -31.53 0.30
CA ASP A 25 17.19 -32.54 -0.67
C ASP A 25 16.27 -32.65 -1.91
N LEU A 26 15.57 -31.57 -2.27
CA LEU A 26 14.72 -31.48 -3.46
C LEU A 26 15.58 -31.35 -4.72
N THR A 27 15.04 -31.70 -5.89
CA THR A 27 15.71 -31.39 -7.16
C THR A 27 15.83 -29.87 -7.36
N TRP A 28 16.74 -29.43 -8.23
CA TRP A 28 16.91 -27.99 -8.53
C TRP A 28 15.61 -27.34 -9.00
N LEU A 29 14.87 -28.01 -9.89
CA LEU A 29 13.61 -27.49 -10.41
C LEU A 29 12.52 -27.40 -9.33
N GLU A 30 12.39 -28.42 -8.48
CA GLU A 30 11.45 -28.40 -7.34
C GLU A 30 11.82 -27.33 -6.31
N SER A 31 13.11 -27.08 -6.13
CA SER A 31 13.61 -26.06 -5.19
C SER A 31 13.31 -24.64 -5.71
N PHE A 32 13.53 -24.39 -7.01
CA PHE A 32 13.13 -23.13 -7.64
C PHE A 32 11.60 -22.98 -7.70
N LEU A 33 10.86 -24.08 -7.85
CA LEU A 33 9.41 -24.08 -7.80
C LEU A 33 8.90 -23.65 -6.43
N LEU A 34 9.45 -24.20 -5.35
CA LEU A 34 9.16 -23.76 -3.99
C LEU A 34 9.52 -22.27 -3.82
N GLY A 35 10.68 -21.84 -4.32
CA GLY A 35 11.12 -20.45 -4.32
C GLY A 35 10.15 -19.51 -5.04
N ALA A 36 9.66 -19.90 -6.22
CA ALA A 36 8.69 -19.13 -7.00
C ALA A 36 7.35 -19.00 -6.27
N ALA A 37 6.87 -20.09 -5.67
CA ALA A 37 5.62 -20.10 -4.91
C ALA A 37 5.71 -19.15 -3.71
N VAL A 38 6.83 -19.16 -2.98
CA VAL A 38 7.02 -18.27 -1.81
C VAL A 38 7.59 -16.89 -2.16
N ALA A 39 7.84 -16.56 -3.43
CA ALA A 39 8.36 -15.25 -3.83
C ALA A 39 7.29 -14.16 -3.89
N SER A 40 6.01 -14.53 -4.02
CA SER A 40 4.85 -13.64 -3.89
C SER A 40 4.70 -13.09 -2.47
N THR A 41 4.07 -11.92 -2.34
CA THR A 41 4.02 -11.12 -1.12
C THR A 41 2.64 -10.52 -0.99
N ASP A 42 2.08 -10.52 0.22
CA ASP A 42 0.68 -10.17 0.46
C ASP A 42 0.57 -8.83 1.20
N ALA A 43 0.33 -7.77 0.45
CA ALA A 43 0.13 -6.45 1.03
C ALA A 43 -1.23 -6.33 1.74
N ALA A 44 -2.24 -7.13 1.40
CA ALA A 44 -3.52 -7.09 2.11
C ALA A 44 -3.34 -7.51 3.58
N ALA A 45 -2.55 -8.56 3.82
CA ALA A 45 -2.17 -8.97 5.18
C ALA A 45 -1.38 -7.87 5.93
N VAL A 46 -0.43 -7.21 5.24
CA VAL A 46 0.33 -6.08 5.80
C VAL A 46 -0.60 -4.94 6.22
N PHE A 47 -1.47 -4.48 5.30
CA PHE A 47 -2.35 -3.35 5.56
C PHE A 47 -3.41 -3.66 6.61
N PHE A 48 -3.86 -4.91 6.69
CA PHE A 48 -4.72 -5.34 7.79
C PHE A 48 -4.03 -5.14 9.15
N LEU A 49 -2.80 -5.62 9.31
CA LEU A 49 -2.06 -5.50 10.57
C LEU A 49 -1.74 -4.04 10.91
N LEU A 50 -1.40 -3.23 9.92
CA LEU A 50 -1.16 -1.80 10.11
C LEU A 50 -2.45 -1.07 10.52
N ARG A 51 -3.57 -1.36 9.86
CA ARG A 51 -4.89 -0.78 10.20
C ARG A 51 -5.36 -1.22 11.59
N ALA A 52 -5.16 -2.48 11.95
CA ALA A 52 -5.47 -3.01 13.27
C ALA A 52 -4.63 -2.35 14.39
N GLY A 53 -3.40 -1.93 14.06
CA GLY A 53 -2.53 -1.17 14.97
C GLY A 53 -2.72 0.36 14.90
N GLU A 54 -3.71 0.85 14.14
CA GLU A 54 -3.94 2.29 13.88
C GLU A 54 -2.70 3.02 13.31
N ILE A 55 -1.87 2.30 12.55
CA ILE A 55 -0.62 2.80 11.97
C ILE A 55 -0.88 3.29 10.55
N ASN A 56 -0.74 4.60 10.33
CA ASN A 56 -0.71 5.19 9.00
C ASN A 56 0.75 5.33 8.54
N LEU A 57 1.09 4.73 7.41
CA LEU A 57 2.42 4.84 6.80
C LEU A 57 2.51 6.05 5.87
N ARG A 58 3.73 6.49 5.58
CA ARG A 58 4.02 7.43 4.49
C ARG A 58 3.44 6.91 3.17
N GLU A 59 2.82 7.81 2.40
CA GLU A 59 2.07 7.48 1.18
C GLU A 59 2.96 6.80 0.13
N ARG A 60 4.23 7.23 0.00
CA ARG A 60 5.20 6.59 -0.90
C ARG A 60 5.48 5.14 -0.54
N VAL A 61 5.66 4.84 0.74
CA VAL A 61 5.93 3.48 1.22
C VAL A 61 4.70 2.60 1.01
N ARG A 62 3.53 3.12 1.38
CA ARG A 62 2.25 2.45 1.18
C ARG A 62 2.01 2.11 -0.29
N SER A 63 2.05 3.10 -1.17
CA SER A 63 1.84 2.91 -2.61
C SER A 63 2.88 1.97 -3.23
N THR A 64 4.14 2.04 -2.79
CA THR A 64 5.18 1.12 -3.25
C THR A 64 4.87 -0.32 -2.87
N LEU A 65 4.41 -0.57 -1.64
CA LEU A 65 4.02 -1.90 -1.17
C LEU A 65 2.78 -2.44 -1.89
N GLU A 66 1.76 -1.58 -2.11
CA GLU A 66 0.55 -1.94 -2.88
C GLU A 66 0.90 -2.38 -4.30
N VAL A 67 1.71 -1.59 -5.01
CA VAL A 67 2.10 -1.89 -6.39
C VAL A 67 3.08 -3.06 -6.47
N GLU A 68 4.01 -3.19 -5.52
CA GLU A 68 4.92 -4.35 -5.44
C GLU A 68 4.14 -5.65 -5.29
N SER A 69 3.27 -5.75 -4.29
CA SER A 69 2.48 -6.96 -4.02
C SER A 69 1.56 -7.30 -5.20
N GLY A 70 0.79 -6.32 -5.70
CA GLY A 70 -0.14 -6.56 -6.80
C GLY A 70 0.53 -6.96 -8.13
N THR A 71 1.76 -6.48 -8.38
CA THR A 71 2.50 -6.80 -9.62
C THR A 71 3.34 -8.07 -9.50
N ASN A 72 3.81 -8.40 -8.29
CA ASN A 72 4.59 -9.61 -8.03
C ASN A 72 3.75 -10.87 -8.26
N ASP A 73 2.49 -10.88 -7.81
CA ASP A 73 1.63 -12.06 -7.84
C ASP A 73 1.52 -12.70 -9.24
N PRO A 74 1.16 -11.98 -10.32
CA PRO A 74 1.15 -12.57 -11.66
C PRO A 74 2.49 -13.21 -12.08
N ILE A 75 3.62 -12.61 -11.68
CA ILE A 75 4.96 -13.07 -12.06
C ILE A 75 5.31 -14.34 -11.30
N ALA A 76 5.04 -14.39 -10.00
CA ALA A 76 5.20 -15.59 -9.19
C ALA A 76 4.28 -16.73 -9.68
N ILE A 77 3.03 -16.41 -10.03
CA ILE A 77 2.06 -17.37 -10.58
C ILE A 77 2.57 -17.96 -11.89
N PHE A 78 2.99 -17.11 -12.84
CA PHE A 78 3.57 -17.56 -14.11
C PHE A 78 4.76 -18.48 -13.87
N LEU A 79 5.74 -18.05 -13.07
CA LEU A 79 6.95 -18.81 -12.82
C LEU A 79 6.66 -20.17 -12.17
N THR A 80 5.72 -20.21 -11.22
CA THR A 80 5.32 -21.45 -10.54
C THR A 80 4.64 -22.42 -11.52
N ILE A 81 3.63 -21.96 -12.28
CA ILE A 81 2.91 -22.82 -13.23
C ILE A 81 3.87 -23.36 -14.28
N THR A 82 4.74 -22.52 -14.84
CA THR A 82 5.68 -22.97 -15.86
C THR A 82 6.70 -23.97 -15.31
N LEU A 83 7.18 -23.81 -14.08
CA LEU A 83 8.06 -24.80 -13.44
C LEU A 83 7.35 -26.12 -13.20
N VAL A 84 6.07 -26.11 -12.79
CA VAL A 84 5.26 -27.34 -12.67
C VAL A 84 5.13 -28.03 -14.03
N GLU A 85 4.82 -27.30 -15.09
CA GLU A 85 4.70 -27.85 -16.44
C GLU A 85 6.00 -28.50 -16.94
N ILE A 86 7.15 -27.84 -16.71
CA ILE A 86 8.47 -28.36 -17.09
C ILE A 86 8.76 -29.67 -16.35
N ILE A 87 8.53 -29.71 -15.03
CA ILE A 87 8.78 -30.89 -14.21
C ILE A 87 7.85 -32.04 -14.62
N ALA A 88 6.54 -31.76 -14.78
CA ALA A 88 5.55 -32.76 -15.17
C ALA A 88 5.83 -33.34 -16.56
N ALA A 89 6.30 -32.52 -17.49
CA ALA A 89 6.65 -32.96 -18.85
C ALA A 89 7.90 -33.84 -18.92
N HIS A 90 8.66 -34.00 -17.82
CA HIS A 90 9.98 -34.65 -17.81
C HIS A 90 10.91 -34.13 -18.91
N ALA A 91 10.72 -32.87 -19.30
CA ALA A 91 11.51 -32.27 -20.37
C ALA A 91 12.95 -32.20 -19.86
N ASN A 92 13.89 -32.82 -20.58
CA ASN A 92 15.33 -32.59 -20.44
C ASN A 92 15.70 -31.46 -21.38
N PRO A 93 15.63 -30.19 -20.97
CA PRO A 93 15.73 -29.09 -21.90
C PRO A 93 17.21 -28.77 -22.05
N GLU A 94 17.69 -28.60 -23.28
CA GLU A 94 18.92 -27.84 -23.45
C GLU A 94 18.69 -26.43 -22.88
N THR A 95 19.53 -26.03 -21.92
CA THR A 95 19.35 -24.83 -21.08
C THR A 95 19.08 -23.56 -21.90
N ASN A 96 19.69 -23.42 -23.08
CA ASN A 96 19.51 -22.25 -23.96
C ASN A 96 18.12 -22.19 -24.62
N VAL A 97 17.55 -23.33 -24.99
CA VAL A 97 16.22 -23.39 -25.62
C VAL A 97 15.14 -23.10 -24.58
N LEU A 98 15.32 -23.60 -23.36
CA LEU A 98 14.41 -23.36 -22.24
C LEU A 98 14.35 -21.89 -21.83
N VAL A 99 15.50 -21.23 -21.66
CA VAL A 99 15.52 -19.82 -21.26
C VAL A 99 14.85 -18.93 -22.31
N THR A 100 15.05 -19.23 -23.59
CA THR A 100 14.46 -18.47 -24.69
C THR A 100 12.95 -18.67 -24.78
N SER A 101 12.47 -19.91 -24.63
CA SER A 101 11.03 -20.21 -24.65
C SER A 101 10.31 -19.68 -23.42
N LEU A 102 10.93 -19.74 -22.24
CA LEU A 102 10.42 -19.15 -21.00
C LEU A 102 10.28 -17.64 -21.12
N PHE A 103 11.31 -16.96 -21.64
CA PHE A 103 11.28 -15.51 -21.81
C PHE A 103 10.20 -15.08 -22.83
N LEU A 104 10.11 -15.77 -23.96
CA LEU A 104 9.09 -15.47 -24.97
C LEU A 104 7.68 -15.78 -24.46
N GLY A 105 7.50 -16.91 -23.77
CA GLY A 105 6.26 -17.30 -23.14
C GLY A 105 5.82 -16.30 -22.06
N PHE A 106 6.75 -15.80 -21.26
CA PHE A 106 6.50 -14.73 -20.30
C PHE A 106 6.03 -13.45 -20.99
N LEU A 107 6.75 -12.98 -22.01
CA LEU A 107 6.37 -11.76 -22.74
C LEU A 107 5.00 -11.89 -23.40
N LEU A 108 4.68 -13.04 -23.98
CA LEU A 108 3.36 -13.29 -24.58
C LEU A 108 2.27 -13.36 -23.51
N ASN A 109 2.48 -14.12 -22.45
CA ASN A 109 1.49 -14.30 -21.38
C ASN A 109 1.19 -12.98 -20.66
N MET A 110 2.24 -12.24 -20.28
CA MET A 110 2.10 -10.93 -19.63
C MET A 110 1.60 -9.87 -20.62
N GLY A 111 2.09 -9.87 -21.86
CA GLY A 111 1.66 -8.93 -22.89
C GLY A 111 0.18 -9.07 -23.24
N LEU A 112 -0.30 -10.29 -23.48
CA LEU A 112 -1.71 -10.57 -23.73
C LEU A 112 -2.57 -10.25 -22.52
N GLY A 113 -2.11 -10.63 -21.32
CA GLY A 113 -2.78 -10.27 -20.06
C GLY A 113 -2.94 -8.75 -19.91
N ALA A 114 -1.87 -7.98 -20.18
CA ALA A 114 -1.91 -6.53 -20.12
C ALA A 114 -2.84 -5.92 -21.17
N VAL A 115 -2.81 -6.37 -22.41
CA VAL A 115 -3.71 -5.89 -23.47
C VAL A 115 -5.16 -6.15 -23.11
N VAL A 116 -5.49 -7.39 -22.70
CA VAL A 116 -6.86 -7.74 -22.29
C VAL A 116 -7.28 -6.97 -21.04
N GLY A 117 -6.38 -6.76 -20.09
CA GLY A 117 -6.66 -5.94 -18.90
C GLY A 117 -6.95 -4.48 -19.24
N VAL A 118 -6.20 -3.88 -20.15
CA VAL A 118 -6.44 -2.50 -20.62
C VAL A 118 -7.81 -2.40 -21.31
N LEU A 119 -8.07 -3.28 -22.28
CA LEU A 119 -9.33 -3.31 -23.00
C LEU A 119 -10.51 -3.62 -22.07
N GLY A 120 -10.32 -4.55 -21.13
CA GLY A 120 -11.29 -4.96 -20.13
C GLY A 120 -11.65 -3.86 -19.15
N GLY A 121 -10.66 -3.14 -18.60
CA GLY A 121 -10.89 -1.99 -17.72
C GLY A 121 -11.64 -0.87 -18.43
N LEU A 122 -11.23 -0.53 -19.66
CA LEU A 122 -11.92 0.44 -20.49
C LEU A 122 -13.35 0.01 -20.87
N ALA A 123 -13.58 -1.29 -21.05
CA ALA A 123 -14.91 -1.84 -21.29
C ALA A 123 -15.76 -1.76 -20.02
N ILE A 124 -15.24 -2.14 -18.85
CA ILE A 124 -15.95 -2.05 -17.57
C ILE A 124 -16.46 -0.63 -17.33
N VAL A 125 -15.60 0.38 -17.44
CA VAL A 125 -15.98 1.79 -17.27
C VAL A 125 -17.10 2.17 -18.23
N ARG A 126 -16.92 1.89 -19.53
CA ARG A 126 -17.93 2.22 -20.56
C ARG A 126 -19.27 1.50 -20.37
N LEU A 127 -19.25 0.23 -19.96
CA LEU A 127 -20.47 -0.54 -19.75
C LEU A 127 -21.20 -0.05 -18.51
N VAL A 128 -20.49 0.23 -17.42
CA VAL A 128 -21.08 0.81 -16.21
C VAL A 128 -21.71 2.17 -16.48
N ASP A 129 -21.05 3.03 -17.25
CA ASP A 129 -21.60 4.36 -17.56
C ASP A 129 -22.80 4.32 -18.51
N ARG A 130 -22.83 3.35 -19.43
CA ARG A 130 -23.92 3.20 -20.40
C ARG A 130 -25.12 2.45 -19.85
N LEU A 131 -24.92 1.48 -18.97
CA LEU A 131 -25.99 0.63 -18.46
C LEU A 131 -26.54 1.25 -17.18
N ASN A 132 -27.80 1.66 -17.22
CA ASN A 132 -28.49 2.18 -16.05
C ASN A 132 -28.97 1.00 -15.18
N LEU A 133 -28.05 0.43 -14.41
CA LEU A 133 -28.29 -0.68 -13.49
C LEU A 133 -28.72 -0.17 -12.11
N ASP A 134 -29.55 -0.95 -11.42
CA ASP A 134 -29.89 -0.67 -10.03
C ASP A 134 -28.66 -0.71 -9.11
N HIS A 135 -28.66 0.14 -8.08
CA HIS A 135 -27.53 0.30 -7.15
C HIS A 135 -27.07 -1.01 -6.49
N GLY A 136 -27.97 -1.97 -6.28
CA GLY A 136 -27.63 -3.29 -5.72
C GLY A 136 -27.01 -4.26 -6.73
N LEU A 137 -27.33 -4.13 -8.02
CA LEU A 137 -26.82 -5.00 -9.08
C LEU A 137 -25.47 -4.53 -9.62
N LEU A 138 -25.19 -3.23 -9.53
CA LEU A 138 -23.97 -2.64 -10.07
C LEU A 138 -22.68 -3.31 -9.53
N PRO A 139 -22.50 -3.56 -8.22
CA PRO A 139 -21.28 -4.20 -7.72
C PRO A 139 -21.13 -5.65 -8.19
N ILE A 140 -22.23 -6.39 -8.27
CA ILE A 140 -22.27 -7.77 -8.76
C ILE A 140 -21.89 -7.80 -10.25
N PHE A 141 -22.40 -6.84 -11.03
CA PHE A 141 -22.09 -6.71 -12.43
C PHE A 141 -20.61 -6.42 -12.69
N VAL A 142 -20.01 -5.47 -11.96
CA VAL A 142 -18.57 -5.17 -12.08
C VAL A 142 -17.70 -6.36 -11.67
N LEU A 143 -18.06 -7.07 -10.60
CA LEU A 143 -17.37 -8.30 -10.20
C LEU A 143 -17.44 -9.37 -11.30
N THR A 144 -18.62 -9.54 -11.90
CA THR A 144 -18.82 -10.48 -13.01
C THR A 144 -17.97 -10.10 -14.23
N LEU A 145 -17.95 -8.83 -14.62
CA LEU A 145 -17.09 -8.36 -15.71
C LEU A 145 -15.61 -8.58 -15.39
N SER A 146 -15.18 -8.38 -14.15
CA SER A 146 -13.81 -8.64 -13.72
C SER A 146 -13.45 -10.12 -13.87
N LEU A 147 -14.35 -11.03 -13.47
CA LEU A 147 -14.18 -12.48 -13.70
C LEU A 147 -14.18 -12.85 -15.19
N MET A 148 -14.97 -12.16 -16.02
CA MET A 148 -14.94 -12.34 -17.47
C MET A 148 -13.60 -11.90 -18.08
N VAL A 149 -13.02 -10.78 -17.63
CA VAL A 149 -11.69 -10.32 -18.05
C VAL A 149 -10.63 -11.36 -17.68
N PHE A 150 -10.69 -11.92 -16.46
CA PHE A 150 -9.83 -13.02 -16.02
C PHE A 150 -9.91 -14.22 -16.98
N ALA A 151 -11.14 -14.71 -17.22
CA ALA A 151 -11.38 -15.88 -18.03
C ALA A 151 -10.99 -15.67 -19.50
N ALA A 152 -11.31 -14.50 -20.07
CA ALA A 152 -10.99 -14.16 -21.44
C ALA A 152 -9.47 -14.07 -21.68
N ALA A 153 -8.73 -13.44 -20.76
CA ALA A 153 -7.27 -13.40 -20.82
C ALA A 153 -6.67 -14.80 -20.73
N GLY A 154 -7.13 -15.63 -19.78
CA GLY A 154 -6.68 -17.01 -19.64
C GLY A 154 -6.95 -17.87 -20.89
N ALA A 155 -8.12 -17.71 -21.50
CA ALA A 155 -8.53 -18.48 -22.69
C ALA A 155 -7.65 -18.23 -23.92
N ILE A 156 -7.07 -17.03 -24.06
CA ILE A 156 -6.14 -16.70 -25.16
C ILE A 156 -4.66 -16.92 -24.78
N GLY A 157 -4.38 -17.53 -23.62
CA GLY A 157 -3.03 -17.80 -23.15
C GLY A 157 -2.33 -16.63 -22.44
N GLY A 158 -3.06 -15.57 -22.08
CA GLY A 158 -2.57 -14.45 -21.27
C GLY A 158 -2.73 -14.66 -19.76
N SER A 159 -2.03 -13.87 -18.95
CA SER A 159 -2.21 -13.88 -17.49
C SER A 159 -3.54 -13.25 -17.11
N GLY A 160 -4.51 -14.09 -16.69
CA GLY A 160 -5.80 -13.63 -16.17
C GLY A 160 -5.67 -12.75 -14.93
N PHE A 161 -4.74 -13.07 -14.03
CA PHE A 161 -4.47 -12.28 -12.83
C PHE A 161 -3.98 -10.88 -13.16
N LEU A 162 -3.00 -10.76 -14.08
CA LEU A 162 -2.51 -9.45 -14.54
C LEU A 162 -3.61 -8.66 -15.26
N ALA A 163 -4.42 -9.34 -16.07
CA ALA A 163 -5.52 -8.70 -16.80
C ALA A 163 -6.53 -8.06 -15.84
N VAL A 164 -6.98 -8.79 -14.80
CA VAL A 164 -7.89 -8.23 -13.80
C VAL A 164 -7.25 -7.13 -12.97
N TYR A 165 -5.97 -7.29 -12.59
CA TYR A 165 -5.25 -6.25 -11.86
C TYR A 165 -5.19 -4.92 -12.64
N ILE A 166 -4.82 -4.97 -13.92
CA ILE A 166 -4.78 -3.78 -14.79
C ILE A 166 -6.19 -3.23 -15.04
N ALA A 167 -7.19 -4.10 -15.25
CA ALA A 167 -8.58 -3.66 -15.39
C ALA A 167 -9.09 -2.94 -14.14
N GLY A 168 -8.75 -3.45 -12.95
CA GLY A 168 -9.02 -2.84 -11.65
C GLY A 168 -8.31 -1.50 -11.48
N LEU A 169 -7.04 -1.39 -11.89
CA LEU A 169 -6.27 -0.14 -11.83
C LEU A 169 -6.87 0.94 -12.73
N ILE A 170 -7.27 0.58 -13.95
CA ILE A 170 -7.89 1.52 -14.90
C ILE A 170 -9.28 1.95 -14.42
N SER A 171 -10.13 0.99 -14.03
CA SER A 171 -11.48 1.28 -13.54
C SER A 171 -11.45 2.06 -12.24
N GLY A 172 -10.58 1.72 -11.30
CA GLY A 172 -10.42 2.41 -10.02
C GLY A 172 -9.88 3.84 -10.12
N ASN A 173 -9.15 4.16 -11.19
CA ASN A 173 -8.68 5.52 -11.50
C ASN A 173 -9.60 6.26 -12.50
N SER A 174 -10.74 5.68 -12.83
CA SER A 174 -11.76 6.32 -13.69
C SER A 174 -12.90 6.87 -12.84
N ASP A 175 -13.63 7.83 -13.38
CA ASP A 175 -14.81 8.42 -12.75
C ASP A 175 -16.02 7.48 -12.96
N ILE A 176 -16.21 6.53 -12.04
CA ILE A 176 -17.28 5.52 -12.10
C ILE A 176 -18.40 5.90 -11.13
N ARG A 177 -19.66 5.81 -11.61
CA ARG A 177 -20.86 6.00 -10.78
C ARG A 177 -20.89 5.08 -9.56
N ALA A 178 -21.36 5.58 -8.41
CA ALA A 178 -21.47 4.81 -7.17
C ALA A 178 -20.16 4.10 -6.72
N VAL A 179 -18.99 4.71 -6.96
CA VAL A 179 -17.68 4.13 -6.62
C VAL A 179 -17.56 3.72 -5.15
N THR A 180 -18.18 4.48 -4.25
CA THR A 180 -18.18 4.21 -2.81
C THR A 180 -18.89 2.89 -2.46
N ILE A 181 -20.03 2.61 -3.10
CA ILE A 181 -20.77 1.35 -2.91
C ILE A 181 -19.97 0.19 -3.51
N LEU A 182 -19.42 0.37 -4.71
CA LEU A 182 -18.61 -0.63 -5.40
C LEU A 182 -17.39 -1.04 -4.55
N LYS A 183 -16.63 -0.07 -4.03
CA LYS A 183 -15.47 -0.30 -3.16
C LYS A 183 -15.86 -1.07 -1.90
N ARG A 184 -16.90 -0.63 -1.18
CA ARG A 184 -17.35 -1.32 0.04
C ARG A 184 -17.78 -2.77 -0.22
N PHE A 185 -18.49 -3.02 -1.31
CA PHE A 185 -18.90 -4.37 -1.68
C PHE A 185 -17.69 -5.25 -2.05
N GLN A 186 -16.78 -4.74 -2.89
CA GLN A 186 -15.57 -5.47 -3.28
C GLN A 186 -14.61 -5.71 -2.12
N ASP A 187 -14.50 -4.76 -1.19
CA ASP A 187 -13.75 -4.94 0.05
C ASP A 187 -14.34 -6.11 0.86
N GLY A 188 -15.67 -6.12 1.06
CA GLY A 188 -16.36 -7.21 1.75
C GLY A 188 -16.18 -8.57 1.07
N MET A 189 -16.27 -8.61 -0.27
CA MET A 189 -16.04 -9.84 -1.05
C MET A 189 -14.59 -10.32 -0.98
N SER A 190 -13.62 -9.41 -1.05
CA SER A 190 -12.20 -9.72 -0.89
C SER A 190 -11.92 -10.32 0.49
N TRP A 191 -12.50 -9.74 1.54
CA TRP A 191 -12.43 -10.26 2.91
C TRP A 191 -12.99 -11.67 3.03
N LEU A 192 -14.19 -11.89 2.47
CA LEU A 192 -14.84 -13.20 2.50
C LEU A 192 -13.98 -14.25 1.75
N ALA A 193 -13.49 -13.90 0.56
CA ALA A 193 -12.62 -14.77 -0.23
C ALA A 193 -11.33 -15.11 0.51
N GLN A 194 -10.71 -14.13 1.19
CA GLN A 194 -9.49 -14.34 1.97
C GLN A 194 -9.72 -15.26 3.17
N ILE A 195 -10.81 -15.07 3.92
CA ILE A 195 -11.17 -15.95 5.05
C ILE A 195 -11.42 -17.38 4.58
N ILE A 196 -12.22 -17.54 3.52
CA ILE A 196 -12.53 -18.86 2.94
C ILE A 196 -11.24 -19.54 2.47
N MET A 197 -10.37 -18.80 1.77
CA MET A 197 -9.10 -19.30 1.27
C MET A 197 -8.21 -19.77 2.43
N PHE A 198 -7.94 -18.94 3.44
CA PHE A 198 -7.11 -19.36 4.59
C PHE A 198 -7.70 -20.56 5.34
N LEU A 199 -9.03 -20.61 5.49
CA LEU A 199 -9.71 -21.73 6.13
C LEU A 199 -9.52 -23.04 5.33
N ILE A 200 -9.79 -23.02 4.02
CA ILE A 200 -9.63 -24.19 3.15
C ILE A 200 -8.17 -24.64 3.11
N LEU A 201 -7.24 -23.71 2.97
CA LEU A 201 -5.81 -24.00 2.91
C LEU A 201 -5.28 -24.57 4.23
N GLY A 202 -5.76 -24.05 5.37
CA GLY A 202 -5.46 -24.61 6.69
C GLY A 202 -6.02 -26.02 6.87
N LEU A 203 -7.23 -26.29 6.38
CA LEU A 203 -7.83 -27.63 6.39
C LEU A 203 -7.09 -28.61 5.46
N PHE A 204 -6.51 -28.10 4.37
CA PHE A 204 -5.75 -28.90 3.41
C PHE A 204 -4.34 -29.26 3.91
N ALA A 205 -3.82 -28.55 4.91
CA ALA A 205 -2.54 -28.85 5.54
C ALA A 205 -2.58 -30.16 6.32
N THR A 206 -1.42 -30.83 6.40
CA THR A 206 -1.30 -32.14 7.05
C THR A 206 -0.37 -32.04 8.28
N PRO A 207 -0.89 -31.65 9.47
CA PRO A 207 -0.06 -31.38 10.65
C PRO A 207 0.80 -32.56 11.10
N SER A 208 0.35 -33.80 10.85
CA SER A 208 1.10 -35.01 11.18
C SER A 208 2.45 -35.12 10.45
N GLN A 209 2.62 -34.43 9.32
CA GLN A 209 3.86 -34.42 8.54
C GLN A 209 4.79 -33.27 8.94
N PHE A 210 4.32 -32.29 9.72
CA PHE A 210 5.10 -31.10 10.06
C PHE A 210 6.36 -31.39 10.85
N PRO A 211 6.39 -32.28 11.88
CA PRO A 211 7.58 -32.50 12.67
C PRO A 211 8.82 -32.92 11.84
N ALA A 212 8.61 -33.63 10.72
CA ALA A 212 9.70 -34.07 9.85
C ALA A 212 10.34 -32.92 9.06
N ILE A 213 9.57 -31.92 8.66
CA ILE A 213 10.01 -30.79 7.83
C ILE A 213 10.12 -29.46 8.60
N MET A 214 9.76 -29.45 9.88
CA MET A 214 9.65 -28.23 10.69
C MET A 214 10.96 -27.44 10.71
N VAL A 215 12.07 -28.12 11.00
CA VAL A 215 13.39 -27.47 11.13
C VAL A 215 13.83 -26.87 9.78
N PRO A 216 13.88 -27.63 8.67
CA PRO A 216 14.16 -27.06 7.35
C PRO A 216 13.23 -25.90 6.97
N ALA A 217 11.91 -26.06 7.15
CA ALA A 217 10.93 -25.07 6.73
C ALA A 217 11.04 -23.77 7.54
N VAL A 218 11.27 -23.84 8.85
CA VAL A 218 11.51 -22.66 9.71
C VAL A 218 12.81 -21.98 9.31
N LEU A 219 13.89 -22.72 9.11
CA LEU A 219 15.18 -22.16 8.66
C LEU A 219 15.05 -21.47 7.30
N LEU A 220 14.32 -22.08 6.37
CA LEU A 220 14.01 -21.47 5.07
C LEU A 220 13.17 -20.21 5.22
N GLY A 221 12.16 -20.21 6.09
CA GLY A 221 11.37 -19.02 6.39
C GLY A 221 12.24 -17.88 6.94
N LEU A 222 13.13 -18.18 7.88
CA LEU A 222 14.09 -17.21 8.42
C LEU A 222 15.06 -16.73 7.34
N PHE A 223 15.61 -17.64 6.51
CA PHE A 223 16.47 -17.29 5.39
C PHE A 223 15.77 -16.34 4.39
N LEU A 224 14.51 -16.62 4.07
CA LEU A 224 13.69 -15.79 3.19
C LEU A 224 13.52 -14.36 3.74
N MET A 225 13.26 -14.25 5.05
CA MET A 225 13.01 -12.97 5.71
C MET A 225 14.27 -12.14 5.95
N PHE A 226 15.36 -12.77 6.42
CA PHE A 226 16.56 -12.06 6.85
C PHE A 226 17.63 -11.93 5.75
N ILE A 227 17.59 -12.78 4.72
CA ILE A 227 18.65 -12.85 3.70
C ILE A 227 18.07 -12.63 2.31
N ALA A 228 17.22 -13.53 1.82
CA ALA A 228 16.79 -13.50 0.42
C ALA A 228 16.05 -12.20 0.08
N ARG A 229 15.08 -11.78 0.91
CA ARG A 229 14.31 -10.56 0.65
C ARG A 229 15.14 -9.28 0.81
N PRO A 230 15.91 -9.07 1.88
CA PRO A 230 16.77 -7.89 1.98
C PRO A 230 17.74 -7.75 0.82
N ILE A 231 18.35 -8.85 0.36
CA ILE A 231 19.24 -8.84 -0.82
C ILE A 231 18.46 -8.46 -2.08
N ALA A 232 17.32 -9.11 -2.34
CA ALA A 232 16.51 -8.84 -3.52
C ALA A 232 16.04 -7.37 -3.57
N VAL A 233 15.50 -6.87 -2.46
CA VAL A 233 15.01 -5.48 -2.35
C VAL A 233 16.16 -4.49 -2.48
N TRP A 234 17.29 -4.74 -1.81
CA TRP A 234 18.46 -3.85 -1.89
C TRP A 234 18.97 -3.76 -3.34
N LEU A 235 19.16 -4.90 -4.02
CA LEU A 235 19.60 -4.92 -5.42
C LEU A 235 18.65 -4.18 -6.36
N CYS A 236 17.33 -4.33 -6.17
CA CYS A 236 16.32 -3.62 -6.95
C CYS A 236 16.29 -2.11 -6.67
N LEU A 237 16.63 -1.67 -5.46
CA LEU A 237 16.50 -0.28 -5.03
C LEU A 237 17.79 0.55 -5.12
N ILE A 238 18.96 -0.07 -5.35
CA ILE A 238 20.24 0.62 -5.62
C ILE A 238 20.11 1.81 -6.60
N PRO A 239 19.48 1.68 -7.78
CA PRO A 239 19.45 2.78 -8.75
C PRO A 239 18.51 3.93 -8.35
N PHE A 240 17.58 3.72 -7.41
CA PHE A 240 16.51 4.67 -7.10
C PHE A 240 16.81 5.61 -5.91
N ARG A 241 17.97 5.44 -5.23
CA ARG A 241 18.45 6.31 -4.13
C ARG A 241 17.40 6.63 -3.06
N LEU A 242 16.60 5.63 -2.67
CA LEU A 242 15.59 5.79 -1.61
C LEU A 242 16.24 5.93 -0.22
N PRO A 243 15.57 6.59 0.75
CA PRO A 243 16.03 6.67 2.13
C PRO A 243 16.20 5.27 2.74
N ARG A 244 17.30 5.05 3.47
CA ARG A 244 17.59 3.75 4.11
C ARG A 244 16.48 3.23 5.02
N PRO A 245 15.76 4.07 5.80
CA PRO A 245 14.62 3.60 6.60
C PRO A 245 13.48 3.04 5.74
N GLU A 246 13.20 3.65 4.58
CA GLU A 246 12.19 3.15 3.65
C GLU A 246 12.63 1.82 3.02
N VAL A 247 13.89 1.71 2.58
CA VAL A 247 14.45 0.48 2.02
C VAL A 247 14.45 -0.65 3.06
N ALA A 248 14.86 -0.36 4.30
CA ALA A 248 14.85 -1.31 5.42
C ALA A 248 13.42 -1.78 5.73
N PHE A 249 12.45 -0.87 5.70
CA PHE A 249 11.06 -1.23 5.92
C PHE A 249 10.48 -2.05 4.77
N VAL A 250 10.69 -1.67 3.50
CA VAL A 250 10.20 -2.43 2.33
C VAL A 250 10.85 -3.82 2.26
N SER A 251 12.12 -3.95 2.64
CA SER A 251 12.80 -5.24 2.75
C SER A 251 12.28 -6.12 3.89
N TRP A 252 11.84 -5.51 5.00
CA TRP A 252 11.25 -6.23 6.12
C TRP A 252 9.79 -6.60 5.91
N VAL A 253 9.00 -5.67 5.35
CA VAL A 253 7.57 -5.79 5.15
C VAL A 253 7.33 -6.64 3.93
N GLY A 254 7.40 -7.93 4.21
CA GLY A 254 7.42 -8.96 3.20
C GLY A 254 6.63 -10.17 3.55
N LEU A 255 5.46 -9.95 4.14
CA LEU A 255 4.55 -10.99 4.57
C LEU A 255 4.22 -11.90 3.39
N ARG A 256 4.50 -13.17 3.59
CA ARG A 256 4.00 -14.22 2.70
C ARG A 256 2.56 -14.47 3.09
N GLY A 257 1.70 -14.60 2.09
CA GLY A 257 0.27 -14.69 2.33
C GLY A 257 -0.37 -15.80 1.52
N ALA A 258 -1.66 -15.60 1.26
CA ALA A 258 -2.49 -16.68 0.77
C ALA A 258 -2.11 -17.14 -0.65
N VAL A 259 -1.66 -16.21 -1.51
CA VAL A 259 -1.22 -16.51 -2.87
C VAL A 259 -0.05 -17.49 -2.88
N SER A 260 0.91 -17.35 -1.95
CA SER A 260 2.03 -18.29 -1.84
C SER A 260 1.58 -19.72 -1.52
N ILE A 261 0.60 -19.87 -0.63
CA ILE A 261 0.06 -21.18 -0.28
C ILE A 261 -0.76 -21.76 -1.43
N LEU A 262 -1.58 -20.93 -2.10
CA LEU A 262 -2.33 -21.33 -3.28
C LEU A 262 -1.40 -21.86 -4.38
N LEU A 263 -0.30 -21.15 -4.64
CA LEU A 263 0.73 -21.56 -5.59
C LEU A 263 1.41 -22.86 -5.18
N ALA A 264 1.62 -23.09 -3.90
CA ALA A 264 2.17 -24.34 -3.40
C ALA A 264 1.24 -25.56 -3.56
N ILE A 265 -0.03 -25.37 -3.96
CA ILE A 265 -0.93 -26.48 -4.34
C ILE A 265 -0.68 -26.94 -5.78
N THR A 266 -0.24 -26.04 -6.67
CA THR A 266 0.00 -26.36 -8.08
C THR A 266 0.89 -27.59 -8.33
N PRO A 267 1.96 -27.88 -7.56
CA PRO A 267 2.75 -29.09 -7.72
C PRO A 267 1.95 -30.37 -7.46
N LEU A 268 0.98 -30.34 -6.54
CA LEU A 268 0.10 -31.49 -6.29
C LEU A 268 -0.85 -31.71 -7.45
N LEU A 269 -1.38 -30.63 -8.03
CA LEU A 269 -2.26 -30.71 -9.20
C LEU A 269 -1.50 -31.24 -10.43
N GLY A 270 -0.21 -30.90 -10.54
CA GLY A 270 0.69 -31.45 -11.56
C GLY A 270 1.14 -32.89 -11.31
N GLY A 271 0.77 -33.51 -10.18
CA GLY A 271 1.11 -34.90 -9.86
C GLY A 271 2.58 -35.11 -9.47
N LEU A 272 3.28 -34.09 -8.98
CA LEU A 272 4.69 -34.20 -8.58
C LEU A 272 4.82 -35.02 -7.29
N GLU A 273 5.82 -35.91 -7.24
CA GLU A 273 6.07 -36.82 -6.11
C GLU A 273 6.27 -36.05 -4.79
N ASN A 274 7.07 -34.98 -4.81
CA ASN A 274 7.32 -34.12 -3.65
C ASN A 274 6.29 -32.99 -3.47
N GLY A 275 5.19 -33.00 -4.22
CA GLY A 275 4.21 -31.90 -4.19
C GLY A 275 3.69 -31.61 -2.78
N ARG A 276 3.40 -32.67 -1.99
CA ARG A 276 2.95 -32.53 -0.59
C ARG A 276 4.01 -31.88 0.31
N VAL A 277 5.29 -32.21 0.12
CA VAL A 277 6.41 -31.63 0.87
C VAL A 277 6.54 -30.14 0.56
N ILE A 278 6.48 -29.78 -0.73
CA ILE A 278 6.50 -28.38 -1.18
C ILE A 278 5.35 -27.58 -0.56
N PHE A 279 4.13 -28.13 -0.62
CA PHE A 279 2.95 -27.49 -0.02
C PHE A 279 3.11 -27.26 1.49
N ASN A 280 3.42 -28.32 2.25
CA ASN A 280 3.52 -28.20 3.70
C ASN A 280 4.67 -27.27 4.12
N THR A 281 5.78 -27.27 3.37
CA THR A 281 6.91 -26.37 3.61
C THR A 281 6.51 -24.92 3.37
N ALA A 282 5.88 -24.61 2.24
CA ALA A 282 5.38 -23.26 1.94
C ALA A 282 4.37 -22.79 2.99
N PHE A 283 3.49 -23.68 3.45
CA PHE A 283 2.54 -23.39 4.52
C PHE A 283 3.23 -23.00 5.83
N ILE A 284 4.25 -23.77 6.27
CA ILE A 284 5.04 -23.45 7.47
C ILE A 284 5.77 -22.11 7.28
N ILE A 285 6.37 -21.85 6.12
CA ILE A 285 7.05 -20.58 5.83
C ILE A 285 6.08 -19.39 5.96
N VAL A 286 4.87 -19.53 5.43
CA VAL A 286 3.84 -18.49 5.54
C VAL A 286 3.42 -18.28 7.00
N LEU A 287 3.22 -19.35 7.77
CA LEU A 287 2.94 -19.22 9.22
C LEU A 287 4.07 -18.52 9.96
N VAL A 288 5.32 -18.90 9.72
CA VAL A 288 6.50 -18.29 10.34
C VAL A 288 6.59 -16.80 9.97
N SER A 289 6.35 -16.45 8.71
CA SER A 289 6.29 -15.07 8.23
C SER A 289 5.17 -14.28 8.91
N LEU A 290 3.95 -14.78 8.95
CA LEU A 290 2.81 -14.13 9.60
C LEU A 290 3.04 -13.92 11.10
N VAL A 291 3.64 -14.89 11.81
CA VAL A 291 3.91 -14.76 13.24
C VAL A 291 5.04 -13.76 13.51
N ILE A 292 6.19 -13.90 12.84
CA ILE A 292 7.37 -13.08 13.12
C ILE A 292 7.20 -11.68 12.56
N GLN A 293 6.91 -11.55 11.26
CA GLN A 293 6.74 -10.24 10.64
C GLN A 293 5.43 -9.60 11.10
N GLY A 294 4.36 -10.37 11.30
CA GLY A 294 3.08 -9.78 11.69
C GLY A 294 3.12 -9.04 13.03
N TRP A 295 3.87 -9.58 14.02
CA TRP A 295 4.07 -8.89 15.31
C TRP A 295 5.07 -7.73 15.23
N THR A 296 6.04 -7.80 14.31
CA THR A 296 7.16 -6.84 14.24
C THR A 296 6.96 -5.68 13.28
N VAL A 297 6.05 -5.78 12.31
CA VAL A 297 5.77 -4.74 11.29
C VAL A 297 5.43 -3.40 11.94
N GLY A 298 4.50 -3.39 12.90
CA GLY A 298 4.07 -2.15 13.57
C GLY A 298 5.17 -1.48 14.41
N PRO A 299 5.82 -2.21 15.34
CA PRO A 299 6.96 -1.70 16.10
C PRO A 299 8.11 -1.22 15.22
N LEU A 300 8.40 -1.92 14.11
CA LEU A 300 9.45 -1.52 13.18
C LEU A 300 9.10 -0.23 12.44
N ALA A 301 7.84 -0.08 11.98
CA ALA A 301 7.38 1.16 11.35
C ALA A 301 7.58 2.36 12.29
N ARG A 302 7.28 2.17 13.58
CA ARG A 302 7.47 3.20 14.63
C ARG A 302 8.94 3.52 14.84
N ARG A 303 9.80 2.49 14.96
CA ARG A 303 11.25 2.65 15.13
C ARG A 303 11.92 3.34 13.95
N LEU A 304 11.44 3.11 12.74
CA LEU A 304 11.98 3.70 11.52
C LEU A 304 11.41 5.10 11.22
N GLY A 305 10.52 5.62 12.06
CA GLY A 305 9.91 6.94 11.86
C GLY A 305 9.02 7.04 10.62
N LEU A 306 8.43 5.92 10.19
CA LEU A 306 7.61 5.85 8.98
C LEU A 306 6.11 6.02 9.25
N ILE A 307 5.73 6.08 10.52
CA ILE A 307 4.36 6.35 10.94
C ILE A 307 4.09 7.84 10.79
N VAL A 308 2.99 8.17 10.15
CA VAL A 308 2.55 9.54 9.90
C VAL A 308 1.23 9.75 10.62
N PRO A 309 1.05 10.83 11.40
CA PRO A 309 -0.23 11.14 12.00
C PRO A 309 -1.34 11.21 10.95
N ALA A 310 -2.52 10.68 11.28
CA ALA A 310 -3.67 10.76 10.38
C ALA A 310 -3.94 12.23 10.07
N ARG A 311 -4.04 12.60 8.78
CA ARG A 311 -4.45 13.97 8.43
C ARG A 311 -5.80 14.24 9.08
N LEU A 312 -5.91 15.35 9.81
CA LEU A 312 -7.18 15.85 10.35
C LEU A 312 -8.14 16.12 9.16
N GLY A 313 -8.99 15.15 8.86
CA GLY A 313 -10.05 15.22 7.85
C GLY A 313 -11.41 14.95 8.48
N PRO A 314 -12.52 14.97 7.70
CA PRO A 314 -13.84 14.67 8.20
C PRO A 314 -13.87 13.26 8.81
N LEU A 315 -14.55 13.10 9.95
CA LEU A 315 -14.71 11.83 10.67
C LEU A 315 -15.37 10.77 9.79
N ASP A 316 -16.33 11.20 8.96
CA ASP A 316 -17.02 10.39 7.98
C ASP A 316 -17.30 11.23 6.74
N LYS A 317 -17.03 10.64 5.57
CA LYS A 317 -17.39 11.18 4.26
C LYS A 317 -18.49 10.30 3.68
N VAL A 318 -19.70 10.87 3.54
CA VAL A 318 -20.83 10.21 2.90
C VAL A 318 -21.14 10.97 1.61
N GLU A 319 -20.86 10.35 0.49
CA GLU A 319 -21.19 10.87 -0.83
C GLU A 319 -22.70 10.72 -1.06
N LEU A 320 -23.39 11.82 -1.39
CA LEU A 320 -24.84 11.80 -1.61
C LEU A 320 -25.12 12.05 -3.09
N GLU A 321 -25.62 11.02 -3.77
CA GLU A 321 -26.19 11.16 -5.11
C GLU A 321 -27.58 11.81 -4.98
N LEU A 322 -27.68 13.12 -5.19
CA LEU A 322 -28.96 13.82 -5.24
C LEU A 322 -29.61 13.65 -6.63
N PRO A 323 -30.95 13.64 -6.75
CA PRO A 323 -31.64 13.63 -8.04
C PRO A 323 -31.31 14.89 -8.87
N GLY A 324 -30.94 14.70 -10.14
CA GLY A 324 -30.37 15.75 -10.99
C GLY A 324 -28.85 15.82 -10.82
N SER A 325 -28.11 16.32 -11.80
CA SER A 325 -26.63 16.30 -11.89
C SER A 325 -25.87 17.10 -10.80
N ALA A 326 -26.47 17.30 -9.63
CA ALA A 326 -25.91 18.01 -8.49
C ALA A 326 -25.20 17.03 -7.54
N HIS A 327 -23.92 16.77 -7.79
CA HIS A 327 -23.07 16.02 -6.86
C HIS A 327 -22.83 16.85 -5.59
N HIS A 328 -23.33 16.35 -4.46
CA HIS A 328 -23.07 16.92 -3.14
C HIS A 328 -22.56 15.83 -2.20
N GLU A 329 -21.62 16.20 -1.34
CA GLU A 329 -21.11 15.34 -0.29
C GLU A 329 -21.68 15.80 1.05
N LEU A 330 -22.10 14.85 1.88
CA LEU A 330 -22.35 15.07 3.29
C LEU A 330 -21.10 14.71 4.06
N LEU A 331 -20.42 15.74 4.56
CA LEU A 331 -19.22 15.58 5.37
C LEU A 331 -19.58 15.74 6.85
N ALA A 332 -19.10 14.82 7.68
CA ALA A 332 -19.20 14.92 9.13
C ALA A 332 -17.85 15.38 9.69
N TYR A 333 -17.82 16.58 10.26
CA TYR A 333 -16.62 17.13 10.91
C TYR A 333 -16.75 17.10 12.42
N ARG A 334 -15.68 16.71 13.12
CA ARG A 334 -15.54 17.04 14.54
C ARG A 334 -14.92 18.42 14.65
N VAL A 335 -15.54 19.31 15.42
CA VAL A 335 -14.95 20.61 15.72
C VAL A 335 -13.77 20.39 16.67
N ALA A 336 -12.55 20.60 16.17
CA ALA A 336 -11.36 20.50 17.00
C ALA A 336 -11.26 21.68 17.98
N HIS A 337 -10.59 21.47 19.11
CA HIS A 337 -10.34 22.52 20.09
C HIS A 337 -9.48 23.62 19.46
N GLY A 338 -9.91 24.89 19.57
CA GLY A 338 -9.20 26.03 18.97
C GLY A 338 -9.28 26.13 17.43
N SER A 339 -10.14 25.34 16.77
CA SER A 339 -10.41 25.49 15.33
C SER A 339 -10.93 26.88 14.98
N PRO A 340 -10.69 27.39 13.76
CA PRO A 340 -11.25 28.66 13.30
C PRO A 340 -12.77 28.76 13.52
N VAL A 341 -13.49 27.66 13.29
CA VAL A 341 -14.95 27.60 13.51
C VAL A 341 -15.32 27.66 14.99
N ALA A 342 -14.56 27.01 15.89
CA ALA A 342 -14.75 27.17 17.35
C ALA A 342 -14.45 28.60 17.83
N ARG A 343 -13.54 29.33 17.15
CA ARG A 343 -13.25 30.74 17.41
C ARG A 343 -14.30 31.70 16.82
N GLY A 344 -15.27 31.19 16.06
CA GLY A 344 -16.36 31.96 15.48
C GLY A 344 -16.15 32.39 14.03
N GLU A 345 -15.19 31.82 13.31
CA GLU A 345 -15.16 31.97 11.84
C GLU A 345 -16.40 31.36 11.21
N ARG A 346 -16.92 32.04 10.19
CA ARG A 346 -18.14 31.62 9.51
C ARG A 346 -17.85 30.53 8.49
N ILE A 347 -18.70 29.51 8.49
CA ILE A 347 -18.71 28.49 7.44
C ILE A 347 -19.06 29.20 6.09
N PRO A 348 -18.30 28.95 5.01
CA PRO A 348 -18.55 29.56 3.71
C PRO A 348 -19.95 29.27 3.18
N ARG A 349 -20.55 30.19 2.41
CA ARG A 349 -21.94 30.05 1.91
C ARG A 349 -22.19 28.85 1.01
N TRP A 350 -21.14 28.32 0.38
CA TRP A 350 -21.21 27.12 -0.45
C TRP A 350 -21.24 25.82 0.38
N ALA A 351 -20.86 25.88 1.66
CA ALA A 351 -20.93 24.78 2.61
C ALA A 351 -22.18 24.97 3.48
N ARG A 352 -23.13 24.05 3.37
CA ARG A 352 -24.44 24.16 4.03
C ARG A 352 -24.51 23.21 5.23
N PRO A 353 -24.22 23.68 6.45
CA PRO A 353 -24.39 22.86 7.64
C PRO A 353 -25.86 22.51 7.84
N SER A 354 -26.14 21.23 7.99
CA SER A 354 -27.49 20.69 8.17
C SER A 354 -27.77 20.37 9.63
N LEU A 355 -26.84 19.65 10.26
CA LEU A 355 -27.03 19.09 11.60
C LEU A 355 -25.79 19.28 12.46
N VAL A 356 -26.00 19.51 13.75
CA VAL A 356 -24.95 19.50 14.76
C VAL A 356 -25.33 18.48 15.84
N LEU A 357 -24.42 17.56 16.14
CA LEU A 357 -24.51 16.67 17.29
C LEU A 357 -23.61 17.21 18.40
N ARG A 358 -24.21 17.48 19.56
CA ARG A 358 -23.52 17.87 20.80
C ARG A 358 -24.00 16.95 21.92
N ASP A 359 -23.08 16.24 22.58
CA ASP A 359 -23.38 15.30 23.67
C ASP A 359 -24.47 14.28 23.33
N GLY A 360 -24.45 13.77 22.09
CA GLY A 360 -25.42 12.80 21.59
C GLY A 360 -26.80 13.37 21.25
N ARG A 361 -27.00 14.69 21.37
CA ARG A 361 -28.24 15.38 20.97
C ARG A 361 -28.09 16.01 19.59
N SER A 362 -29.03 15.69 18.72
CA SER A 362 -29.17 16.25 17.37
C SER A 362 -29.87 17.62 17.44
N MET A 363 -29.20 18.64 16.91
CA MET A 363 -29.69 20.03 16.89
C MET A 363 -29.55 20.60 15.48
N ARG A 364 -30.46 21.50 15.08
CA ARG A 364 -30.32 22.23 13.81
C ARG A 364 -29.20 23.26 13.95
N PHE A 365 -28.46 23.48 12.87
CA PHE A 365 -27.36 24.45 12.87
C PHE A 365 -27.80 25.87 13.25
N GLN A 366 -29.01 26.27 12.88
CA GLN A 366 -29.59 27.60 13.21
C GLN A 366 -29.99 27.76 14.68
N ASP A 367 -30.32 26.66 15.36
CA ASP A 367 -30.77 26.64 16.76
C ASP A 367 -29.57 26.47 17.71
N MET A 368 -28.45 26.02 17.14
CA MET A 368 -27.17 25.85 17.81
C MET A 368 -26.41 27.18 17.67
N GLY A 369 -26.03 27.79 18.80
CA GLY A 369 -25.35 29.09 18.82
C GLY A 369 -23.94 29.03 18.19
N ARG A 370 -22.89 29.26 18.99
CA ARG A 370 -21.52 29.04 18.51
C ARG A 370 -21.17 27.57 18.57
N LEU A 371 -20.51 27.09 17.51
CA LEU A 371 -19.89 25.76 17.49
C LEU A 371 -18.82 25.68 18.57
N ALA A 372 -18.85 24.60 19.33
CA ALA A 372 -17.92 24.31 20.42
C ALA A 372 -17.03 23.14 20.05
N ALA A 373 -15.87 23.04 20.69
CA ALA A 373 -14.99 21.89 20.53
C ALA A 373 -15.73 20.60 20.93
N GLY A 374 -15.58 19.55 20.13
CA GLY A 374 -16.27 18.27 20.34
C GLY A 374 -17.59 18.12 19.59
N ASP A 375 -18.19 19.21 19.09
CA ASP A 375 -19.38 19.14 18.24
C ASP A 375 -19.11 18.35 16.96
N GLN A 376 -20.09 17.57 16.52
CA GLN A 376 -20.08 16.91 15.23
C GLN A 376 -21.00 17.66 14.26
N VAL A 377 -20.45 18.22 13.20
CA VAL A 377 -21.19 19.06 12.24
C VAL A 377 -21.31 18.31 10.92
N TYR A 378 -22.54 18.08 10.49
CA TYR A 378 -22.87 17.50 9.19
C TYR A 378 -23.13 18.61 8.19
N ILE A 379 -22.35 18.65 7.11
CA ILE A 379 -22.31 19.74 6.14
C ILE A 379 -22.48 19.19 4.74
N PHE A 380 -23.42 19.77 3.98
CA PHE A 380 -23.54 19.53 2.55
C PHE A 380 -22.56 20.41 1.79
N VAL A 381 -21.76 19.79 0.93
CA VAL A 381 -20.66 20.45 0.20
C VAL A 381 -20.71 20.05 -1.28
N PRO A 382 -20.53 20.98 -2.23
CA PRO A 382 -20.29 20.62 -3.63
C PRO A 382 -18.92 19.95 -3.80
N ASP A 383 -18.81 18.91 -4.64
CA ASP A 383 -17.61 18.07 -4.88
C ASP A 383 -16.26 18.80 -5.02
N ARG A 384 -16.26 20.07 -5.45
CA ARG A 384 -15.02 20.80 -5.76
C ARG A 384 -14.19 21.27 -4.56
N TYR A 385 -14.73 21.32 -3.33
CA TYR A 385 -14.09 22.06 -2.23
C TYR A 385 -13.96 21.38 -0.84
N PRO A 386 -13.96 20.04 -0.69
CA PRO A 386 -13.92 19.41 0.63
C PRO A 386 -12.67 19.81 1.45
N ARG A 387 -11.49 19.91 0.82
CA ARG A 387 -10.22 20.24 1.50
C ARG A 387 -10.16 21.64 2.13
N LEU A 388 -10.97 22.57 1.65
CA LEU A 388 -11.02 23.93 2.22
C LEU A 388 -11.78 23.95 3.54
N LEU A 389 -12.71 23.01 3.75
CA LEU A 389 -13.44 22.85 5.01
C LEU A 389 -12.58 22.16 6.07
N ASP A 390 -11.69 21.25 5.68
CA ASP A 390 -10.77 20.60 6.62
C ASP A 390 -10.02 21.63 7.46
N LYS A 391 -9.56 22.73 6.84
CA LYS A 391 -8.85 23.83 7.53
C LYS A 391 -9.72 24.64 8.50
N LEU A 392 -11.04 24.68 8.28
CA LEU A 392 -12.01 25.41 9.11
C LEU A 392 -12.37 24.63 10.38
N PHE A 393 -12.49 23.31 10.27
CA PHE A 393 -12.86 22.41 11.37
C PHE A 393 -11.66 21.83 12.12
N ALA A 394 -10.50 21.77 11.47
CA ALA A 394 -9.24 21.43 12.10
C ALA A 394 -8.75 22.57 13.00
N SER A 395 -8.05 22.20 14.08
CA SER A 395 -7.22 23.13 14.84
C SER A 395 -6.16 23.68 13.90
N ARG A 396 -5.84 24.98 14.02
CA ARG A 396 -4.71 25.58 13.32
C ARG A 396 -3.43 25.08 13.99
N ALA A 397 -3.06 23.82 13.74
CA ALA A 397 -1.91 23.11 14.29
C ALA A 397 -1.40 23.71 15.61
N VAL A 398 -2.28 23.77 16.63
CA VAL A 398 -1.74 23.73 18.00
C VAL A 398 -1.41 22.27 18.15
N VAL A 399 -0.13 22.03 17.90
CA VAL A 399 0.51 20.76 18.04
C VAL A 399 0.07 20.22 19.40
N ASP A 400 -0.67 19.11 19.40
CA ASP A 400 -0.91 18.37 20.64
C ASP A 400 0.47 18.21 21.33
N PRO A 401 0.63 18.34 22.65
CA PRO A 401 1.91 18.04 23.29
C PRO A 401 2.52 16.70 22.82
N GLU A 402 1.71 15.72 22.40
CA GLU A 402 2.18 14.48 21.74
C GLU A 402 2.62 14.67 20.26
N ASP A 403 2.04 15.61 19.52
CA ASP A 403 2.43 15.97 18.16
C ASP A 403 3.66 16.90 18.11
N ALA A 404 4.01 17.57 19.24
CA ALA A 404 5.08 18.58 19.32
C ALA A 404 6.45 17.95 19.05
N ASP A 405 6.63 16.73 19.55
CA ASP A 405 7.77 15.86 19.26
C ASP A 405 7.77 15.39 17.79
N PHE A 406 6.59 15.40 17.13
CA PHE A 406 6.42 14.85 15.79
C PHE A 406 6.56 15.88 14.66
N PHE A 407 6.06 17.11 14.85
CA PHE A 407 6.05 18.18 13.85
C PHE A 407 6.85 19.42 14.28
N GLY A 408 7.63 19.30 15.34
CA GLY A 408 8.43 20.38 15.93
C GLY A 408 7.57 21.36 16.71
N ALA A 409 8.16 22.01 17.70
CA ALA A 409 7.43 22.94 18.58
C ALA A 409 7.00 24.24 17.88
N PHE A 410 7.70 24.67 16.81
CA PHE A 410 7.50 26.00 16.19
C PHE A 410 7.14 25.91 14.71
N ALA A 411 6.22 26.75 14.23
CA ALA A 411 5.89 26.83 12.81
C ALA A 411 6.89 27.75 12.07
N VAL A 412 7.34 27.33 10.88
CA VAL A 412 8.22 28.11 10.00
C VAL A 412 7.50 28.34 8.67
N ASP A 413 7.56 29.57 8.17
CA ASP A 413 7.02 29.94 6.86
C ASP A 413 7.98 29.49 5.74
N PRO A 414 7.56 28.58 4.84
CA PRO A 414 8.41 28.06 3.77
C PRO A 414 8.85 29.11 2.74
N ALA A 415 8.16 30.25 2.67
CA ALA A 415 8.46 31.32 1.72
C ALA A 415 9.60 32.23 2.19
N ARG A 416 9.99 32.18 3.47
CA ARG A 416 11.08 33.00 4.01
C ARG A 416 12.44 32.58 3.48
N SER A 417 13.42 33.49 3.61
CA SER A 417 14.80 33.23 3.21
C SER A 417 15.49 32.26 4.17
N ALA A 418 16.26 31.31 3.62
CA ALA A 418 17.10 30.42 4.41
C ALA A 418 18.21 31.16 5.17
N ALA A 419 18.62 32.35 4.71
CA ALA A 419 19.56 33.21 5.43
C ALA A 419 19.02 33.66 6.80
N GLU A 420 17.69 33.79 6.96
CA GLU A 420 17.09 34.12 8.26
C GLU A 420 17.19 32.95 9.25
N LEU A 421 17.14 31.70 8.78
CA LEU A 421 17.41 30.53 9.61
C LEU A 421 18.88 30.48 10.03
N GLU A 422 19.80 30.81 9.12
CA GLU A 422 21.23 30.91 9.45
C GLU A 422 21.47 31.95 10.55
N ALA A 423 20.86 33.12 10.43
CA ALA A 423 20.99 34.19 11.41
C ALA A 423 20.35 33.84 12.78
N ALA A 424 19.23 33.12 12.79
CA ALA A 424 18.47 32.85 14.01
C ALA A 424 18.98 31.62 14.79
N TYR A 425 19.41 30.57 14.09
CA TYR A 425 19.70 29.27 14.70
C TYR A 425 21.09 28.71 14.37
N THR A 426 21.84 29.40 13.50
CA THR A 426 23.18 29.02 13.03
C THR A 426 23.31 27.53 12.63
N PRO A 427 22.41 27.00 11.76
CA PRO A 427 22.47 25.62 11.26
C PRO A 427 23.71 25.24 10.45
N GLY A 428 24.52 26.20 9.98
CA GLY A 428 25.71 25.94 9.18
C GLY A 428 25.41 25.74 7.69
N LEU A 429 24.55 26.60 7.13
CA LEU A 429 24.16 26.59 5.73
C LEU A 429 25.25 27.17 4.82
N THR A 430 25.46 26.57 3.65
CA THR A 430 26.38 27.08 2.63
C THR A 430 25.85 28.37 1.97
N GLU A 431 26.72 29.20 1.38
CA GLU A 431 26.30 30.45 0.70
C GLU A 431 25.27 30.23 -0.42
N ALA A 432 25.32 29.06 -1.09
CA ALA A 432 24.33 28.70 -2.10
C ALA A 432 22.96 28.37 -1.49
N GLU A 433 22.95 27.75 -0.31
CA GLU A 433 21.74 27.38 0.42
C GLU A 433 21.06 28.57 1.07
N GLN A 434 21.83 29.55 1.55
CA GLN A 434 21.29 30.79 2.14
C GLN A 434 20.51 31.64 1.13
N LYS A 435 20.77 31.48 -0.18
CA LYS A 435 20.03 32.17 -1.27
C LYS A 435 18.68 31.54 -1.58
N LEU A 436 18.39 30.35 -1.04
CA LEU A 436 17.14 29.65 -1.24
C LEU A 436 16.07 30.13 -0.23
N THR A 437 14.80 29.88 -0.54
CA THR A 437 13.76 29.93 0.50
C THR A 437 13.88 28.70 1.38
N VAL A 438 13.32 28.75 2.60
CA VAL A 438 13.33 27.60 3.52
C VAL A 438 12.71 26.36 2.88
N GLY A 439 11.57 26.54 2.19
CA GLY A 439 10.93 25.45 1.46
C GLY A 439 11.83 24.87 0.38
N ALA A 440 12.49 25.72 -0.42
CA ALA A 440 13.40 25.25 -1.49
C ALA A 440 14.65 24.57 -0.93
N LEU A 441 15.19 25.04 0.20
CA LEU A 441 16.29 24.41 0.91
C LEU A 441 15.91 23.00 1.38
N VAL A 442 14.74 22.86 2.03
CA VAL A 442 14.24 21.57 2.52
C VAL A 442 14.01 20.62 1.34
N THR A 443 13.36 21.07 0.27
CA THR A 443 13.17 20.26 -0.94
C THR A 443 14.49 19.85 -1.59
N ALA A 444 15.49 20.73 -1.64
CA ALA A 444 16.81 20.41 -2.20
C ALA A 444 17.54 19.35 -1.35
N ARG A 445 17.50 19.48 -0.02
CA ARG A 445 18.08 18.51 0.92
C ARG A 445 17.36 17.15 0.92
N LEU A 446 16.08 17.12 0.54
CA LEU A 446 15.28 15.90 0.37
C LEU A 446 15.40 15.26 -1.03
N GLY A 447 16.24 15.80 -1.92
CA GLY A 447 16.46 15.23 -3.25
C GLY A 447 15.40 15.62 -4.30
N GLY A 448 14.68 16.74 -4.08
CA GLY A 448 13.82 17.36 -5.08
C GLY A 448 12.32 17.13 -4.92
N HIS A 449 11.88 16.32 -3.94
CA HIS A 449 10.47 16.12 -3.64
C HIS A 449 10.25 16.03 -2.13
N ALA A 450 9.25 16.75 -1.63
CA ALA A 450 8.91 16.78 -0.22
C ALA A 450 7.56 16.10 0.01
N GLU A 451 7.48 15.26 1.03
CA GLU A 451 6.24 14.67 1.52
C GLU A 451 5.89 15.18 2.92
N TYR A 452 4.63 14.99 3.29
CA TYR A 452 4.15 15.30 4.64
C TYR A 452 4.90 14.44 5.66
N ALA A 453 5.35 15.07 6.75
CA ALA A 453 6.21 14.54 7.80
C ALA A 453 7.69 14.30 7.42
N ASP A 454 8.17 14.77 6.27
CA ASP A 454 9.59 14.72 5.93
C ASP A 454 10.43 15.56 6.89
N ARG A 455 11.60 15.03 7.28
CA ARG A 455 12.49 15.68 8.24
C ARG A 455 13.85 16.01 7.63
N VAL A 456 14.32 17.23 7.88
CA VAL A 456 15.64 17.69 7.46
C VAL A 456 16.39 18.23 8.68
N LEU A 457 17.41 17.48 9.09
CA LEU A 457 18.36 17.91 10.11
C LEU A 457 19.28 19.01 9.54
N LEU A 458 19.31 20.17 10.20
CA LEU A 458 20.13 21.32 9.89
C LEU A 458 20.87 21.75 11.17
N GLY A 459 22.06 21.20 11.41
CA GLY A 459 22.86 21.51 12.59
C GLY A 459 22.11 21.21 13.90
N PRO A 460 21.81 22.22 14.75
CA PRO A 460 21.12 22.03 16.02
C PRO A 460 19.59 21.97 15.90
N ILE A 461 19.02 22.20 14.71
CA ILE A 461 17.58 22.24 14.49
C ILE A 461 17.13 21.17 13.49
N GLU A 462 15.89 20.70 13.64
CA GLU A 462 15.24 19.81 12.68
C GLU A 462 14.03 20.51 12.07
N LEU A 463 13.99 20.61 10.74
CA LEU A 463 12.82 21.11 10.01
C LEU A 463 11.94 19.95 9.57
N ILE A 464 10.63 20.06 9.81
CA ILE A 464 9.66 19.00 9.56
C ILE A 464 8.57 19.53 8.63
N VAL A 465 8.29 18.83 7.53
CA VAL A 465 7.25 19.21 6.57
C VAL A 465 5.88 18.95 7.16
N ARG A 466 5.11 20.02 7.39
CA ARG A 466 3.78 19.97 7.98
C ARG A 466 2.66 19.99 6.96
N ASP A 467 2.89 20.49 5.76
CA ASP A 467 1.87 20.47 4.71
C ASP A 467 2.51 20.68 3.33
N VAL A 468 1.95 20.03 2.32
CA VAL A 468 2.40 20.06 0.90
C VAL A 468 1.18 20.18 -0.01
N ASP A 469 1.30 21.02 -1.03
CA ASP A 469 0.24 21.19 -2.04
C ASP A 469 0.20 20.03 -3.05
N ASP A 470 -0.79 20.04 -3.95
CA ASP A 470 -1.00 19.01 -4.98
C ASP A 470 0.15 18.88 -5.99
N LYS A 471 1.10 19.83 -5.99
CA LYS A 471 2.29 19.84 -6.84
C LYS A 471 3.56 19.49 -6.07
N GLY A 472 3.44 19.08 -4.80
CA GLY A 472 4.57 18.72 -3.93
C GLY A 472 5.33 19.93 -3.38
N LYS A 473 4.78 21.15 -3.47
CA LYS A 473 5.39 22.35 -2.90
C LYS A 473 5.03 22.45 -1.42
N ILE A 474 6.04 22.67 -0.59
CA ILE A 474 5.88 22.81 0.86
C ILE A 474 5.12 24.11 1.17
N ILE A 475 3.99 23.98 1.87
CA ILE A 475 3.15 25.11 2.30
C ILE A 475 3.12 25.28 3.82
N GLY A 476 3.68 24.33 4.57
CA GLY A 476 3.92 24.47 6.01
C GLY A 476 5.16 23.71 6.47
N LEU A 477 5.96 24.34 7.33
CA LEU A 477 7.10 23.74 8.01
C LEU A 477 6.98 23.87 9.52
N GLY A 478 7.57 22.92 10.22
CA GLY A 478 7.80 22.93 11.64
C GLY A 478 9.30 22.93 11.96
N LEU A 479 9.65 23.41 13.14
CA LEU A 479 11.02 23.45 13.66
C LEU A 479 11.04 22.82 15.05
N SER A 480 11.94 21.85 15.23
CA SER A 480 12.26 21.22 16.52
C SER A 480 13.69 21.57 16.95
N PHE A 481 13.86 21.83 18.25
CA PHE A 481 15.17 22.05 18.90
C PHE A 481 15.73 20.78 19.55
N GLU A 482 14.89 19.76 19.76
CA GLU A 482 15.32 18.43 20.14
C GLU A 482 15.27 17.57 18.89
N PRO A 483 16.38 17.44 18.14
CA PRO A 483 16.43 16.52 17.03
C PRO A 483 16.19 15.11 17.57
N THR A 484 15.07 14.50 17.20
CA THR A 484 14.90 13.07 17.42
C THR A 484 16.04 12.41 16.64
N ALA A 485 16.91 11.65 17.32
CA ALA A 485 18.14 11.14 16.73
C ALA A 485 17.86 10.61 15.31
N PRO A 486 18.60 11.05 14.28
CA PRO A 486 18.32 10.64 12.92
C PRO A 486 18.36 9.12 12.90
N VAL A 487 17.25 8.47 12.55
CA VAL A 487 17.29 7.05 12.20
C VAL A 487 18.30 6.97 11.06
N ALA A 488 19.43 6.31 11.35
CA ALA A 488 20.68 6.45 10.63
C ALA A 488 20.50 6.56 9.11
N ARG A 489 20.92 7.72 8.56
CA ARG A 489 20.96 8.02 7.13
C ARG A 489 21.71 6.97 6.33
#